data_AF-A0A171AGR1-F1
#
_entry.id   AF-A0A171AGR1-F1
#
_cell.length_a   1.000
_cell.length_b   1.000
_cell.length_c   1.000
_cell.angle_alpha   90.00
_cell.angle_beta   90.00
_cell.angle_gamma   90.00
#
_symmetry.space_group_name_H-M   'P 1'
#
loop_
_entity.id
_entity.type
_entity.pdbx_description
1 polymer ?
#
loop_
_entity_poly.entity_id
_entity_poly.type
_entity_poly.pdbx_seq_one_letter_code
_entity_poly.pdbx_strand_id
1 'polypeptide(L)'
;ESTFYKHPRSPHPDVFRVSNDDEEGCTGVGRTGWHIDGSFQEAPFSYALYHMVSVPKKGATTFAPLAELVSRLPSDKRKEWEQLWMVSDRRTGPVHPLIYSHPITKEQVLCFHLGMTSGFVYNYGDKEQKMASKPEYRRILKDIHEEFVKDNCSYTVQTQLVCW
;
A
#
# COMPACT_ATOMS: atom_id res chain seq x y z
N GLU A 1 -12.40 14.57 8.34
CA GLU A 1 -12.18 15.55 7.26
C GLU A 1 -11.51 14.83 6.09
N SER A 2 -11.91 15.10 4.83
CA SER A 2 -11.34 14.40 3.66
C SER A 2 -9.85 14.67 3.52
N THR A 3 -9.04 13.61 3.42
CA THR A 3 -7.58 13.68 3.32
C THR A 3 -7.08 13.89 1.90
N PHE A 4 -7.97 13.92 0.92
CA PHE A 4 -7.64 13.96 -0.50
C PHE A 4 -7.88 15.34 -1.11
N TYR A 5 -7.20 15.60 -2.24
CA TYR A 5 -7.53 16.75 -3.07
C TYR A 5 -8.97 16.63 -3.58
N LYS A 6 -9.73 17.71 -3.42
CA LYS A 6 -11.15 17.79 -3.81
C LYS A 6 -11.24 18.28 -5.25
N HIS A 7 -11.19 17.36 -6.20
CA HIS A 7 -11.30 17.70 -7.63
C HIS A 7 -12.68 18.33 -7.92
N PRO A 8 -12.79 19.42 -8.72
CA PRO A 8 -14.08 20.10 -8.98
C PRO A 8 -15.16 19.20 -9.60
N ARG A 9 -14.77 18.16 -10.32
CA ARG A 9 -15.67 17.15 -10.93
C ARG A 9 -16.05 16.00 -10.00
N SER A 10 -15.61 16.04 -8.75
CA SER A 10 -16.00 15.05 -7.74
C SER A 10 -17.48 15.26 -7.37
N PRO A 11 -18.32 14.21 -7.38
CA PRO A 11 -19.74 14.35 -7.07
C PRO A 11 -20.00 14.68 -5.59
N HIS A 12 -18.99 14.51 -4.73
CA HIS A 12 -19.04 14.81 -3.29
C HIS A 12 -17.63 15.14 -2.79
N PRO A 13 -17.43 16.02 -1.79
CA PRO A 13 -16.11 16.37 -1.25
C PRO A 13 -15.32 15.21 -0.63
N ASP A 14 -15.99 14.12 -0.28
CA ASP A 14 -15.36 12.90 0.24
C ASP A 14 -15.12 11.82 -0.84
N VAL A 15 -15.54 12.07 -2.08
CA VAL A 15 -15.26 11.17 -3.20
C VAL A 15 -13.94 11.58 -3.83
N PHE A 16 -12.92 10.74 -3.67
CA PHE A 16 -11.66 10.93 -4.37
C PHE A 16 -11.81 10.49 -5.83
N ARG A 17 -11.96 11.46 -6.73
CA ARG A 17 -12.09 11.21 -8.16
C ARG A 17 -10.72 11.00 -8.80
N VAL A 18 -10.42 9.76 -9.16
CA VAL A 18 -9.22 9.36 -9.90
C VAL A 18 -9.56 9.32 -11.38
N SER A 19 -8.70 9.84 -12.26
CA SER A 19 -8.87 9.81 -13.72
C SER A 19 -7.51 9.72 -14.42
N ASN A 20 -7.47 9.37 -15.72
CA ASN A 20 -6.29 9.58 -16.56
C ASN A 20 -6.29 10.92 -17.33
N ASP A 21 -7.35 11.72 -17.18
CA ASP A 21 -7.56 13.08 -17.69
C ASP A 21 -7.66 14.04 -16.48
N ASP A 22 -6.82 15.07 -16.47
CA ASP A 22 -6.73 16.00 -15.35
C ASP A 22 -7.88 17.02 -15.31
N GLU A 23 -8.65 17.18 -16.40
CA GLU A 23 -9.88 17.99 -16.40
C GLU A 23 -11.03 17.30 -15.67
N GLU A 24 -10.91 16.00 -15.45
CA GLU A 24 -11.97 15.17 -14.94
C GLU A 24 -11.59 14.44 -13.64
N GLY A 25 -10.31 14.30 -13.29
CA GLY A 25 -9.92 13.79 -11.98
C GLY A 25 -8.43 13.83 -11.66
N CYS A 26 -8.07 13.26 -10.51
CA CYS A 26 -6.67 13.18 -10.08
C CYS A 26 -5.92 12.14 -10.90
N THR A 27 -4.90 12.58 -11.63
CA THR A 27 -4.06 11.71 -12.47
C THR A 27 -2.87 11.12 -11.71
N GLY A 28 -2.30 10.03 -12.26
CA GLY A 28 -1.08 9.42 -11.72
C GLY A 28 -1.25 8.64 -10.40
N VAL A 29 -2.46 8.49 -9.91
CA VAL A 29 -2.78 7.82 -8.63
C VAL A 29 -2.52 6.31 -8.70
N GLY A 30 -1.91 5.75 -7.65
CA GLY A 30 -1.73 4.30 -7.49
C GLY A 30 -0.72 3.64 -8.42
N ARG A 31 0.13 4.43 -9.11
CA ARG A 31 1.06 3.93 -10.14
C ARG A 31 2.48 3.64 -9.63
N THR A 32 2.74 3.81 -8.33
CA THR A 32 4.09 3.79 -7.76
C THR A 32 4.46 2.45 -7.09
N GLY A 33 3.73 1.39 -7.41
CA GLY A 33 3.98 0.02 -6.93
C GLY A 33 2.85 -0.51 -6.04
N TRP A 34 3.04 -1.70 -5.48
CA TRP A 34 2.10 -2.30 -4.53
C TRP A 34 1.96 -1.44 -3.27
N HIS A 35 0.74 -1.28 -2.78
CA HIS A 35 0.44 -0.44 -1.63
C HIS A 35 -0.88 -0.80 -0.96
N ILE A 36 -1.04 -0.31 0.27
CA ILE A 36 -2.35 -0.08 0.89
C ILE A 36 -2.64 1.42 0.96
N ASP A 37 -3.92 1.78 0.89
CA ASP A 37 -4.35 3.18 0.98
C ASP A 37 -4.32 3.69 2.43
N GLY A 38 -3.99 4.97 2.58
CA GLY A 38 -4.02 5.65 3.88
C GLY A 38 -2.83 5.34 4.79
N SER A 39 -1.79 4.66 4.32
CA SER A 39 -0.58 4.38 5.14
C SER A 39 0.17 5.62 5.64
N PHE A 40 -0.15 6.81 5.12
CA PHE A 40 0.32 8.11 5.60
C PHE A 40 -0.52 8.69 6.76
N GLN A 41 -1.62 8.03 7.15
CA GLN A 41 -2.48 8.36 8.30
C GLN A 41 -2.09 7.51 9.51
N GLU A 42 -2.34 8.00 10.73
CA GLU A 42 -2.09 7.27 11.99
C GLU A 42 -2.74 5.88 12.01
N ALA A 43 -3.89 5.73 11.36
CA ALA A 43 -4.49 4.45 11.03
C ALA A 43 -4.75 4.40 9.52
N PRO A 44 -4.25 3.38 8.79
CA PRO A 44 -4.59 3.18 7.39
C PRO A 44 -6.09 3.00 7.18
N PHE A 45 -6.57 3.25 5.96
CA PHE A 45 -7.99 3.10 5.67
C PHE A 45 -8.41 1.64 5.73
N SER A 46 -9.53 1.36 6.39
CA SER A 46 -10.08 0.02 6.53
C SER A 46 -10.73 -0.51 5.24
N TYR A 47 -11.24 0.39 4.40
CA TYR A 47 -11.93 0.06 3.16
C TYR A 47 -11.60 1.07 2.05
N ALA A 48 -11.44 0.57 0.84
CA ALA A 48 -11.46 1.35 -0.39
C ALA A 48 -12.66 0.92 -1.22
N LEU A 49 -13.54 1.86 -1.57
CA LEU A 49 -14.71 1.60 -2.39
C LEU A 49 -14.49 2.19 -3.78
N TYR A 50 -14.70 1.36 -4.81
CA TYR A 50 -14.52 1.77 -6.19
C TYR A 50 -15.88 1.86 -6.89
N HIS A 51 -16.13 3.00 -7.53
CA HIS A 51 -17.23 3.18 -8.46
C HIS A 51 -16.66 3.50 -9.84
N MET A 52 -16.77 2.54 -10.77
CA MET A 52 -16.19 2.66 -12.10
C MET A 52 -17.13 3.43 -13.03
N VAL A 53 -16.89 4.74 -13.16
CA VAL A 53 -17.65 5.63 -14.07
C VAL A 53 -17.33 5.33 -15.54
N SER A 54 -16.07 5.01 -15.82
CA SER A 54 -15.58 4.58 -17.12
C SER A 54 -14.42 3.62 -16.95
N VAL A 55 -14.20 2.81 -17.99
CA VAL A 55 -13.24 1.70 -18.00
C VAL A 55 -12.50 1.66 -19.36
N PRO A 56 -11.15 1.60 -19.40
CA PRO A 56 -10.36 1.54 -20.62
C PRO A 56 -10.40 0.13 -21.21
N LYS A 57 -10.24 0.02 -22.53
CA LYS A 57 -10.19 -1.28 -23.23
C LYS A 57 -9.01 -2.17 -22.79
N LYS A 58 -7.96 -1.59 -22.18
CA LYS A 58 -6.74 -2.28 -21.74
C LYS A 58 -6.30 -1.76 -20.38
N GLY A 59 -5.87 -2.67 -19.50
CA GLY A 59 -5.47 -2.38 -18.12
C GLY A 59 -6.33 -3.12 -17.11
N ALA A 60 -5.83 -3.25 -15.88
CA ALA A 60 -6.53 -3.93 -14.78
C ALA A 60 -6.05 -3.41 -13.42
N THR A 61 -6.81 -3.71 -12.37
CA THR A 61 -6.39 -3.55 -10.97
C THR A 61 -6.07 -4.90 -10.39
N THR A 62 -4.89 -5.04 -9.80
CA THR A 62 -4.47 -6.30 -9.18
C THR A 62 -4.53 -6.17 -7.67
N PHE A 63 -5.12 -7.18 -7.02
CA PHE A 63 -5.24 -7.28 -5.57
C PHE A 63 -4.47 -8.50 -5.07
N ALA A 64 -3.92 -8.45 -3.85
CA ALA A 64 -3.25 -9.59 -3.24
C ALA A 64 -3.84 -9.88 -1.84
N PRO A 65 -4.12 -11.16 -1.51
CA PRO A 65 -4.60 -11.56 -0.19
C PRO A 65 -3.46 -11.45 0.83
N LEU A 66 -3.38 -10.34 1.57
CA LEU A 66 -2.23 -10.05 2.44
C LEU A 66 -2.04 -11.09 3.55
N ALA A 67 -3.13 -11.63 4.11
CA ALA A 67 -3.05 -12.65 5.15
C ALA A 67 -2.43 -13.96 4.62
N GLU A 68 -2.88 -14.41 3.45
CA GLU A 68 -2.33 -15.59 2.78
C GLU A 68 -0.86 -15.37 2.41
N LEU A 69 -0.53 -14.19 1.86
CA LEU A 69 0.85 -13.81 1.53
C LEU A 69 1.76 -13.92 2.75
N VAL A 70 1.36 -13.36 3.89
CA VAL A 70 2.16 -13.45 5.12
C VAL A 70 2.27 -14.90 5.59
N SER A 71 1.21 -15.70 5.49
CA SER A 71 1.20 -17.09 5.94
C SER A 71 2.17 -18.00 5.18
N ARG A 72 2.47 -17.68 3.91
CA ARG A 72 3.36 -18.46 3.05
C ARG A 72 4.82 -17.95 3.02
N LEU A 73 5.14 -16.86 3.72
CA LEU A 73 6.50 -16.34 3.75
C LEU A 73 7.46 -17.41 4.29
N PRO A 74 8.66 -17.57 3.68
CA PRO A 74 9.72 -18.39 4.28
C PRO A 74 10.02 -17.93 5.72
N SER A 75 10.31 -18.87 6.62
CA SER A 75 10.47 -18.59 8.07
C SER A 75 11.43 -17.45 8.35
N ASP A 76 12.57 -17.41 7.66
CA ASP A 76 13.62 -16.42 7.90
C ASP A 76 13.19 -15.03 7.42
N LYS A 77 12.53 -14.97 6.26
CA LYS A 77 11.96 -13.74 5.70
C LYS A 77 10.84 -13.20 6.61
N ARG A 78 9.96 -14.09 7.08
CA ARG A 78 8.89 -13.74 8.01
C ARG A 78 9.45 -13.16 9.32
N LYS A 79 10.43 -13.84 9.92
CA LYS A 79 11.08 -13.39 11.17
C LYS A 79 11.76 -12.03 11.01
N GLU A 80 12.35 -11.77 9.84
CA GLU A 80 12.88 -10.45 9.52
C GLU A 80 11.76 -9.41 9.43
N TRP A 81 10.71 -9.69 8.66
CA TRP A 81 9.63 -8.73 8.40
C TRP A 81 8.78 -8.41 9.63
N GLU A 82 8.66 -9.32 10.58
CA GLU A 82 8.04 -9.08 11.88
C GLU A 82 8.80 -8.04 12.73
N GLN A 83 10.08 -7.80 12.44
CA GLN A 83 10.89 -6.76 13.09
C GLN A 83 10.89 -5.43 12.33
N LEU A 84 10.38 -5.41 11.09
CA LEU A 84 10.41 -4.23 10.23
C LEU A 84 9.22 -3.32 10.50
N TRP A 85 9.49 -2.02 10.45
CA TRP A 85 8.51 -0.95 10.48
C TRP A 85 8.70 -0.04 9.28
N MET A 86 7.62 0.23 8.55
CA MET A 86 7.59 1.10 7.39
C MET A 86 7.48 2.57 7.84
N VAL A 87 8.35 3.43 7.32
CA VAL A 87 8.31 4.87 7.55
C VAL A 87 7.71 5.55 6.33
N SER A 88 6.53 6.14 6.49
CA SER A 88 5.89 6.89 5.39
C SER A 88 6.78 8.03 4.90
N ASP A 89 6.69 8.38 3.61
CA ASP A 89 7.48 9.44 2.99
C ASP A 89 6.93 10.87 3.17
N ARG A 90 5.74 11.00 3.78
CA ARG A 90 5.19 12.31 4.12
C ARG A 90 5.90 12.87 5.35
N ARG A 91 6.21 14.18 5.35
CA ARG A 91 7.12 14.87 6.28
C ARG A 91 6.85 14.67 7.79
N THR A 92 5.66 14.20 8.16
CA THR A 92 5.24 13.88 9.55
C THR A 92 4.55 12.51 9.62
N GLY A 93 4.80 11.65 8.64
CA GLY A 93 4.09 10.40 8.44
C GLY A 93 4.37 9.41 9.57
N PRO A 94 3.38 8.60 9.94
CA PRO A 94 3.52 7.60 11.00
C PRO A 94 4.51 6.50 10.61
N VAL A 95 4.99 5.81 11.64
CA VAL A 95 5.80 4.59 11.52
C VAL A 95 4.88 3.41 11.83
N HIS A 96 4.72 2.51 10.85
CA HIS A 96 3.80 1.38 10.95
C HIS A 96 4.56 0.06 10.99
N PRO A 97 4.14 -0.94 11.78
CA PRO A 97 4.74 -2.26 11.70
C PRO A 97 4.47 -2.85 10.32
N LEU A 98 5.48 -3.44 9.68
CA LEU A 98 5.35 -4.02 8.35
C LEU A 98 4.36 -5.19 8.37
N ILE A 99 4.41 -6.02 9.41
CA ILE A 99 3.42 -7.07 9.70
C ILE A 99 2.64 -6.67 10.96
N TYR A 100 1.31 -6.71 10.90
CA TYR A 100 0.44 -6.43 12.04
C TYR A 100 -0.75 -7.40 12.11
N SER A 101 -1.37 -7.48 13.28
CA SER A 101 -2.59 -8.28 13.48
C SER A 101 -3.81 -7.49 13.06
N HIS A 102 -4.54 -7.98 12.05
CA HIS A 102 -5.79 -7.37 11.61
C HIS A 102 -6.77 -7.25 12.78
N PRO A 103 -7.39 -6.07 13.03
CA PRO A 103 -8.09 -5.80 14.29
C PRO A 103 -9.29 -6.71 14.57
N ILE A 104 -9.91 -7.27 13.53
CA ILE A 104 -11.09 -8.15 13.65
C ILE A 104 -10.68 -9.62 13.59
N THR A 105 -10.10 -10.06 12.47
CA THR A 105 -9.77 -11.47 12.20
C THR A 105 -8.54 -11.98 12.97
N LYS A 106 -7.71 -11.06 13.48
CA LYS A 106 -6.43 -11.33 14.16
C LYS A 106 -5.34 -11.95 13.28
N GLU A 107 -5.62 -12.21 12.02
CA GLU A 107 -4.65 -12.68 11.04
C GLU A 107 -3.50 -11.68 10.89
N GLN A 108 -2.30 -12.19 10.64
CA GLN A 108 -1.14 -11.36 10.35
C GLN A 108 -1.21 -10.87 8.90
N VAL A 109 -1.12 -9.56 8.69
CA VAL A 109 -1.25 -8.89 7.39
C VAL A 109 -0.17 -7.83 7.22
N LEU A 110 0.04 -7.33 6.00
CA LEU A 110 1.04 -6.31 5.70
C LEU A 110 0.50 -4.88 5.79
N CYS A 111 1.30 -3.95 6.31
CA CYS A 111 1.12 -2.51 6.18
C CYS A 111 2.33 -1.88 5.46
N PHE A 112 2.15 -1.49 4.20
CA PHE A 112 3.26 -1.10 3.33
C PHE A 112 2.82 -0.19 2.15
N HIS A 113 3.79 0.48 1.54
CA HIS A 113 3.59 1.27 0.31
C HIS A 113 4.90 1.42 -0.47
N LEU A 114 5.09 0.65 -1.54
CA LEU A 114 6.40 0.62 -2.24
C LEU A 114 6.78 1.95 -2.92
N GLY A 115 5.79 2.80 -3.20
CA GLY A 115 6.00 4.13 -3.78
C GLY A 115 5.99 5.33 -2.83
N MET A 116 5.65 5.14 -1.55
CA MET A 116 5.47 6.22 -0.56
C MET A 116 6.07 5.82 0.80
N THR A 117 7.25 5.21 0.75
CA THR A 117 8.03 4.82 1.92
C THR A 117 9.38 5.54 1.85
N SER A 118 9.79 6.19 2.94
CA SER A 118 11.09 6.87 3.04
C SER A 118 12.19 5.98 3.61
N GLY A 119 11.81 4.91 4.31
CA GLY A 119 12.74 3.98 4.94
C GLY A 119 12.03 2.85 5.68
N PHE A 120 12.83 1.94 6.22
CA PHE A 120 12.38 0.92 7.16
C PHE A 120 13.20 1.01 8.43
N VAL A 121 12.57 0.76 9.57
CA VAL A 121 13.22 0.69 10.87
C VAL A 121 13.07 -0.72 11.42
N TYR A 122 14.18 -1.32 11.82
CA TYR A 122 14.17 -2.56 12.59
C TYR A 122 13.88 -2.24 14.06
N ASN A 123 13.05 -3.06 14.71
CA ASN A 123 12.78 -3.03 16.15
C ASN A 123 12.40 -1.61 16.64
N TYR A 124 11.46 -0.96 15.95
CA TYR A 124 11.02 0.39 16.29
C TYR A 124 10.48 0.45 17.72
N GLY A 125 10.95 1.41 18.50
CA GLY A 125 10.62 1.57 19.92
C GLY A 125 11.52 0.81 20.90
N ASP A 126 12.35 -0.12 20.42
CA ASP A 126 13.26 -0.90 21.26
C ASP A 126 14.67 -0.28 21.38
N LYS A 127 15.46 -0.75 22.35
CA LYS A 127 16.88 -0.36 22.51
C LYS A 127 17.75 -0.74 21.30
N GLU A 128 17.32 -1.74 20.54
CA GLU A 128 18.01 -2.23 19.34
C GLU A 128 17.48 -1.59 18.05
N GLN A 129 16.69 -0.51 18.16
CA GLN A 129 16.14 0.19 17.02
C GLN A 129 17.24 0.64 16.05
N LYS A 130 17.09 0.29 14.77
CA LYS A 130 18.05 0.67 13.72
C LYS A 130 17.34 0.99 12.41
N MET A 131 17.65 2.15 11.84
CA MET A 131 17.24 2.48 10.47
C MET A 131 17.95 1.56 9.46
N ALA A 132 17.18 0.99 8.53
CA ALA A 132 17.72 0.24 7.42
C ALA A 132 18.67 1.13 6.60
N SER A 133 19.86 0.59 6.29
CA SER A 133 20.80 1.21 5.37
C SER A 133 20.22 1.29 3.95
N LYS A 134 20.81 2.12 3.08
CA LYS A 134 20.35 2.25 1.69
C LYS A 134 20.33 0.90 0.93
N PRO A 135 21.32 0.01 1.08
CA PRO A 135 21.26 -1.33 0.49
C PRO A 135 20.11 -2.19 1.06
N GLU A 136 19.93 -2.19 2.39
CA GLU A 136 18.83 -2.91 3.04
C GLU A 136 17.47 -2.40 2.56
N TYR A 137 17.26 -1.08 2.52
CA TYR A 137 16.04 -0.45 2.00
C TYR A 137 15.69 -0.93 0.58
N ARG A 138 16.65 -0.91 -0.35
CA ARG A 138 16.42 -1.36 -1.73
C ARG A 138 16.12 -2.85 -1.80
N ARG A 139 16.82 -3.66 -0.99
CA ARG A 139 16.56 -5.10 -0.89
C ARG A 139 15.15 -5.36 -0.34
N ILE A 140 14.75 -4.72 0.75
CA ILE A 140 13.43 -4.92 1.36
C ILE A 140 12.31 -4.58 0.36
N LEU A 141 12.40 -3.44 -0.35
CA LEU A 141 11.42 -3.08 -1.38
C LEU A 141 11.33 -4.14 -2.48
N LYS A 142 12.48 -4.64 -2.93
CA LYS A 142 12.56 -5.69 -3.95
C LYS A 142 11.97 -7.00 -3.44
N ASP A 143 12.33 -7.42 -2.23
CA ASP A 143 11.84 -8.65 -1.59
C ASP A 143 10.31 -8.61 -1.42
N ILE A 144 9.75 -7.45 -1.02
CA ILE A 144 8.30 -7.27 -0.93
C ILE A 144 7.69 -7.40 -2.33
N HIS A 145 8.19 -6.68 -3.33
CA HIS A 145 7.67 -6.76 -4.69
C HIS A 145 7.67 -8.21 -5.22
N GLU A 146 8.76 -8.94 -5.03
CA GLU A 146 8.92 -10.33 -5.46
C GLU A 146 7.85 -11.25 -4.86
N GLU A 147 7.53 -11.11 -3.57
CA GLU A 147 6.49 -11.93 -2.92
C GLU A 147 5.08 -11.68 -3.47
N PHE A 148 4.81 -10.49 -4.03
CA PHE A 148 3.51 -10.18 -4.64
C PHE A 148 3.40 -10.68 -6.08
N VAL A 149 4.50 -10.76 -6.82
CA VAL A 149 4.51 -11.20 -8.23
C VAL A 149 4.83 -12.68 -8.42
N LYS A 150 5.30 -13.35 -7.36
CA LYS A 150 5.54 -14.80 -7.33
C LYS A 150 4.24 -15.61 -7.44
N ASP A 151 4.32 -16.77 -8.07
CA ASP A 151 3.31 -17.86 -8.09
C ASP A 151 1.85 -17.43 -8.30
N ASN A 152 1.58 -16.38 -9.10
CA ASN A 152 0.24 -15.83 -9.31
C ASN A 152 -0.51 -15.50 -8.01
N CYS A 153 0.24 -15.05 -7.00
CA CYS A 153 -0.25 -14.78 -5.66
C CYS A 153 -1.12 -13.53 -5.52
N SER A 154 -1.66 -13.07 -6.64
CA SER A 154 -2.51 -11.91 -6.74
C SER A 154 -3.65 -12.23 -7.69
N TYR A 155 -4.83 -11.75 -7.35
CA TYR A 155 -5.99 -11.86 -8.19
C TYR A 155 -6.13 -10.57 -8.97
N THR A 156 -6.06 -10.68 -10.29
CA THR A 156 -6.31 -9.56 -11.17
C THR A 156 -7.81 -9.45 -11.35
N VAL A 157 -8.41 -8.42 -10.77
CA VAL A 157 -9.76 -8.05 -11.16
C VAL A 157 -9.59 -7.24 -12.45
N GLN A 158 -10.28 -7.65 -13.52
CA GLN A 158 -10.44 -6.79 -14.70
C GLN A 158 -11.40 -5.65 -14.38
N THR A 159 -11.07 -4.87 -13.35
CA THR A 159 -11.57 -3.52 -13.14
C THR A 159 -10.63 -2.64 -13.92
N GLN A 160 -11.02 -2.35 -15.14
CA GLN A 160 -10.20 -1.54 -16.01
C GLN A 160 -10.35 -0.10 -15.48
N LEU A 161 -9.30 0.47 -14.87
CA LEU A 161 -9.32 1.83 -14.30
C LEU A 161 -8.78 2.85 -15.31
N VAL A 162 -9.69 3.66 -15.85
CA VAL A 162 -9.51 4.94 -16.53
C VAL A 162 -10.87 5.60 -16.32
N CYS A 163 -11.00 6.43 -15.29
CA CYS A 163 -12.09 7.37 -15.32
C CYS A 163 -11.75 8.38 -16.41
N TRP A 164 -12.76 8.77 -17.20
CA TRP A 164 -12.70 10.06 -17.88
C TRP A 164 -12.50 11.08 -16.82
#